data_AF-A0A951A195-F1
#
_entry.id   AF-A0A951A195-F1
#
_cell.length_a   1.000
_cell.length_b   1.000
_cell.length_c   1.000
_cell.angle_alpha   90.00
_cell.angle_beta   90.00
_cell.angle_gamma   90.00
#
_symmetry.space_group_name_H-M   'P 1'
#
loop_
_entity.id
_entity.type
_entity.pdbx_description
1 polymer ?
#
loop_
_entity_poly.entity_id
_entity_poly.type
_entity_poly.pdbx_seq_one_letter_code
_entity_poly.pdbx_strand_id
1 'polypeptide(L)'
;AAKLLGLSDRGHLGEGALADIAVYHDLKDRAAMFRAAHLVFKNGEKIVCDGKVMREITGKALNVTPSYDRAIDRKLEAYYESLYGVPRRLFIVPAEARDFLGAFQDVPCAA
;
A
#
# COMPACT_ATOMS: atom_id res chain seq x y z
N ALA A 1 -11.94 6.80 -3.74
CA ALA A 1 -11.16 5.66 -3.22
C ALA A 1 -10.24 6.08 -2.08
N ALA A 2 -9.21 6.93 -2.30
CA ALA A 2 -8.23 7.31 -1.27
C ALA A 2 -8.86 7.84 0.03
N LYS A 3 -9.84 8.76 -0.07
CA LYS A 3 -10.61 9.27 1.08
C LYS A 3 -11.29 8.16 1.91
N LEU A 4 -11.85 7.15 1.25
CA LEU A 4 -12.49 6.02 1.94
C LEU A 4 -11.48 5.16 2.71
N LEU A 5 -10.25 5.05 2.19
CA LEU A 5 -9.15 4.31 2.81
C LEU A 5 -8.37 5.14 3.85
N GLY A 6 -8.75 6.40 4.10
CA GLY A 6 -8.05 7.29 5.02
C GLY A 6 -6.69 7.80 4.51
N LEU A 7 -6.40 7.67 3.21
CA LEU A 7 -5.14 8.11 2.62
C LEU A 7 -5.24 9.59 2.22
N SER A 8 -4.78 10.49 3.10
CA SER A 8 -4.85 11.94 2.89
C SER A 8 -3.78 12.49 1.96
N ASP A 9 -2.74 11.71 1.65
CA ASP A 9 -1.62 12.08 0.77
C ASP A 9 -1.80 11.57 -0.67
N ARG A 10 -2.95 10.99 -1.00
CA ARG A 10 -3.25 10.36 -2.29
C ARG A 10 -4.66 10.70 -2.76
N GLY A 11 -4.89 10.56 -4.07
CA GLY A 11 -6.21 10.78 -4.67
C GLY A 11 -6.55 12.25 -4.96
N HIS A 12 -5.57 13.15 -4.84
CA HIS A 12 -5.63 14.54 -5.29
C HIS A 12 -4.25 15.00 -5.78
N LEU A 13 -4.19 16.18 -6.41
CA LEU A 13 -2.96 16.79 -6.96
C LEU A 13 -2.55 18.08 -6.23
N GLY A 14 -3.23 18.42 -5.13
CA GLY A 14 -2.86 19.56 -4.28
C GLY A 14 -1.51 19.39 -3.58
N GLU A 15 -0.95 20.49 -3.07
CA GLU A 15 0.29 20.51 -2.29
C GLU A 15 0.22 19.52 -1.11
N GLY A 16 1.33 18.83 -0.84
CA GLY A 16 1.42 17.79 0.18
C GLY A 16 0.98 16.39 -0.27
N ALA A 17 0.38 16.25 -1.45
CA ALA A 17 0.13 14.94 -2.05
C ALA A 17 1.44 14.27 -2.49
N LEU A 18 1.45 12.93 -2.47
CA LEU A 18 2.45 12.18 -3.21
C LEU A 18 2.28 12.43 -4.70
N ALA A 19 3.41 12.52 -5.40
CA ALA A 19 3.47 12.68 -6.85
C ALA A 19 3.18 11.36 -7.59
N ASP A 20 2.02 10.78 -7.29
CA ASP A 20 1.40 9.67 -8.00
C ASP A 20 0.45 10.26 -9.07
N ILE A 21 0.94 10.40 -10.30
CA ILE A 21 0.29 11.18 -11.36
C ILE A 21 0.12 10.31 -12.60
N ALA A 22 -1.08 10.25 -13.17
CA ALA A 22 -1.33 9.67 -14.49
C ALA A 22 -1.74 10.78 -15.46
N VAL A 23 -1.06 10.86 -16.61
CA VAL A 23 -1.34 11.80 -17.69
C VAL A 23 -1.81 11.03 -18.90
N TYR A 24 -2.89 11.50 -19.52
CA TYR A 24 -3.50 10.90 -20.69
C TYR A 24 -3.64 11.92 -21.81
N HIS A 25 -3.47 11.50 -23.06
CA HIS A 25 -3.87 12.32 -24.19
C HIS A 25 -5.39 12.42 -24.24
N ASP A 26 -5.91 13.61 -24.59
CA ASP A 26 -7.35 13.76 -24.75
C ASP A 26 -7.79 13.15 -26.09
N LEU A 27 -8.41 11.97 -26.01
CA LEU A 27 -8.94 11.25 -27.17
C LEU A 27 -10.47 11.11 -27.05
N LYS A 28 -11.15 11.19 -28.20
CA LYS A 28 -12.60 10.95 -28.27
C LYS A 28 -12.95 9.52 -27.82
N ASP A 29 -12.13 8.54 -28.21
CA ASP A 29 -12.22 7.18 -27.70
C ASP A 29 -11.62 7.09 -26.29
N ARG A 30 -12.51 7.09 -25.29
CA ARG A 30 -12.12 7.00 -23.87
C ARG A 30 -11.53 5.64 -23.50
N ALA A 31 -11.92 4.56 -24.17
CA ALA A 31 -11.34 3.26 -23.91
C ALA A 31 -9.89 3.20 -24.41
N ALA A 32 -9.62 3.76 -25.58
CA ALA A 32 -8.26 3.92 -26.08
C ALA A 32 -7.42 4.84 -25.17
N MET A 33 -7.99 5.97 -24.74
CA MET A 33 -7.34 6.93 -23.83
C MET A 33 -6.84 6.27 -22.55
N PHE A 34 -7.72 5.57 -21.81
CA PHE A 34 -7.36 5.04 -20.49
C PHE A 34 -6.60 3.71 -20.54
N ARG A 35 -6.58 3.01 -21.68
CA ARG A 35 -5.83 1.76 -21.85
C ARG A 35 -4.31 1.98 -21.84
N ALA A 36 -3.84 3.13 -22.31
CA ALA A 36 -2.42 3.46 -22.40
C ALA A 36 -2.17 4.91 -21.96
N ALA A 37 -1.76 5.08 -20.71
CA ALA A 37 -1.37 6.40 -20.19
C ALA A 37 -0.16 6.96 -20.97
N HIS A 38 -0.18 8.26 -21.27
CA HIS A 38 0.96 8.94 -21.90
C HIS A 38 2.14 9.00 -20.94
N LEU A 39 1.90 9.35 -19.67
CA LEU A 39 2.90 9.33 -18.61
C LEU A 39 2.29 8.79 -17.32
N VAL A 40 3.08 8.02 -16.56
CA VAL A 40 2.76 7.71 -15.16
C VAL A 40 3.97 8.01 -14.29
N PHE A 41 3.73 8.78 -13.24
CA PHE A 41 4.68 9.07 -12.18
C PHE A 41 4.26 8.33 -10.93
N LYS A 42 5.23 7.74 -10.24
CA LYS A 42 5.06 7.10 -8.94
C LYS A 42 6.06 7.73 -7.98
N ASN A 43 5.58 8.35 -6.91
CA ASN A 43 6.40 9.14 -5.99
C ASN A 43 7.31 10.18 -6.71
N GLY A 44 6.85 10.73 -7.84
CA GLY A 44 7.62 11.69 -8.65
C GLY A 44 8.55 11.05 -9.68
N GLU A 45 8.75 9.73 -9.65
CA GLU A 45 9.54 9.01 -10.65
C GLU A 45 8.68 8.61 -11.85
N LYS A 46 9.11 8.97 -13.07
CA LYS A 46 8.42 8.54 -14.30
C LYS A 46 8.65 7.05 -14.54
N ILE A 47 7.60 6.25 -14.40
CA ILE A 47 7.64 4.79 -14.56
C ILE A 47 6.99 4.29 -15.86
N VAL A 48 6.13 5.09 -16.50
CA VAL A 48 5.50 4.76 -17.80
C VAL A 48 5.65 5.93 -18.77
N CYS A 49 5.89 5.61 -20.04
CA CYS A 49 5.87 6.53 -21.17
C CYS A 49 5.15 5.87 -22.35
N ASP A 50 4.14 6.52 -22.91
CA ASP A 50 3.34 6.05 -24.04
C ASP A 50 2.84 4.61 -23.89
N GLY A 51 2.26 4.30 -22.73
CA GLY A 51 1.73 2.98 -22.38
C GLY A 51 2.79 1.91 -22.09
N LYS A 52 4.08 2.23 -22.16
CA LYS A 52 5.19 1.29 -21.90
C LYS A 52 5.82 1.54 -20.55
N VAL A 53 6.04 0.47 -19.79
CA VAL A 53 6.79 0.52 -18.53
C VAL A 53 8.26 0.80 -18.85
N MET A 54 8.79 1.88 -18.28
CA MET A 54 10.17 2.33 -18.47
C MET A 54 11.08 1.95 -17.30
N ARG A 55 10.50 1.82 -16.10
CA ARG A 55 11.20 1.51 -14.86
C ARG A 55 10.31 0.66 -13.96
N GLU A 56 10.92 -0.31 -13.31
CA GLU A 56 10.30 -1.08 -12.24
C GLU A 56 10.84 -0.59 -10.91
N ILE A 57 9.95 -0.23 -10.01
CA ILE A 57 10.29 0.19 -8.65
C ILE A 57 9.46 -0.63 -7.66
N THR A 58 10.08 -0.96 -6.52
CA THR A 58 9.39 -1.66 -5.44
C THR A 58 8.51 -0.68 -4.67
N GLY A 59 7.20 -0.94 -4.63
CA GLY A 59 6.25 -0.16 -3.84
C GLY A 59 6.35 -0.43 -2.34
N LYS A 60 5.46 0.20 -1.57
CA LYS A 60 5.31 -0.03 -0.12
C LYS A 60 3.93 -0.62 0.17
N ALA A 61 3.88 -1.61 1.05
CA ALA A 61 2.66 -2.09 1.69
C ALA A 61 2.31 -1.18 2.87
N LEU A 62 1.11 -0.60 2.87
CA LEU A 62 0.68 0.30 3.94
C LEU A 62 0.15 -0.51 5.12
N ASN A 63 0.67 -0.24 6.32
CA ASN A 63 0.34 -0.96 7.55
C ASN A 63 -0.25 -0.02 8.60
N VAL A 64 -1.30 -0.45 9.29
CA VAL A 64 -1.82 0.23 10.49
C VAL A 64 -1.44 -0.58 11.73
N THR A 65 -1.06 0.11 12.80
CA THR A 65 -0.70 -0.52 14.08
C THR A 65 -1.59 0.03 15.20
N PRO A 66 -2.86 -0.41 15.28
CA PRO A 66 -3.74 0.02 16.37
C PRO A 66 -3.27 -0.56 17.72
N SER A 67 -3.51 0.19 18.79
CA SER A 67 -3.37 -0.35 20.15
C SER A 67 -4.43 -1.41 20.41
N TYR A 68 -4.09 -2.43 21.20
CA TYR A 68 -5.01 -3.49 21.61
C TYR A 68 -4.70 -3.96 23.04
N ASP A 69 -5.66 -4.62 23.68
CA ASP A 69 -5.47 -5.23 25.00
C ASP A 69 -4.54 -6.45 24.92
N ARG A 70 -3.36 -6.35 25.54
CA ARG A 70 -2.34 -7.41 25.56
C ARG A 70 -2.81 -8.70 26.23
N ALA A 71 -3.86 -8.67 27.06
CA ALA A 71 -4.45 -9.89 27.61
C ALA A 71 -4.96 -10.85 26.52
N ILE A 72 -5.30 -10.34 25.33
CA ILE A 72 -5.73 -11.17 24.19
C ILE A 72 -4.62 -12.12 23.72
N ASP A 73 -3.34 -11.75 23.88
CA ASP A 73 -2.23 -12.54 23.36
C ASP A 73 -2.20 -13.94 24.00
N ARG A 74 -2.47 -14.03 25.31
CA ARG A 74 -2.56 -15.32 26.02
C ARG A 74 -3.72 -16.18 25.51
N LYS A 75 -4.89 -15.56 25.27
CA LYS A 75 -6.07 -16.25 24.76
C LYS A 75 -5.83 -16.77 23.34
N LEU A 76 -5.18 -15.98 22.48
CA LEU A 76 -4.83 -16.40 21.14
C LEU A 76 -3.79 -17.51 21.15
N GLU A 77 -2.78 -17.46 22.02
CA GLU A 77 -1.79 -18.56 22.11
C GLU A 77 -2.46 -19.91 22.38
N ALA A 78 -3.33 -19.98 23.39
CA ALA A 78 -4.08 -21.21 23.71
C ALA A 78 -5.00 -21.66 22.56
N TYR A 79 -5.64 -20.72 21.87
CA TYR A 79 -6.51 -21.02 20.73
C TYR A 79 -5.73 -21.61 19.55
N TYR A 80 -4.59 -21.02 19.18
CA TYR A 80 -3.78 -21.49 18.06
C TYR A 80 -3.15 -22.85 18.35
N GLU A 81 -2.66 -23.08 19.57
CA GLU A 81 -2.13 -24.39 19.97
C GLU A 81 -3.24 -25.46 19.93
N SER A 82 -4.45 -25.14 20.42
CA SER A 82 -5.56 -26.09 20.40
C SER A 82 -6.09 -26.39 18.99
N LEU A 83 -6.10 -25.41 18.09
CA LEU A 83 -6.70 -25.56 16.75
C LEU A 83 -5.70 -26.10 15.73
N TYR A 84 -4.47 -25.57 15.74
CA TYR A 84 -3.45 -25.85 14.74
C TYR A 84 -2.28 -26.70 15.27
N GLY A 85 -2.16 -26.89 16.59
CA GLY A 85 -1.04 -27.63 17.20
C GLY A 85 0.31 -26.94 17.05
N VAL A 86 0.30 -25.62 16.85
CA VAL A 86 1.51 -24.81 16.64
C VAL A 86 1.40 -23.46 17.34
N PRO A 87 2.55 -22.87 17.76
CA PRO A 87 2.55 -21.59 18.45
C PRO A 87 2.14 -20.44 17.51
N ARG A 88 1.46 -19.43 18.07
CA ARG A 88 0.93 -18.28 17.32
C ARG A 88 2.01 -17.54 16.53
N ARG A 89 3.25 -17.51 17.04
CA ARG A 89 4.38 -16.81 16.41
C ARG A 89 4.61 -17.18 14.93
N LEU A 90 4.19 -18.37 14.49
CA LEU A 90 4.31 -18.79 13.09
C LEU A 90 3.35 -18.05 12.14
N PHE A 91 2.31 -17.39 12.67
CA PHE A 91 1.34 -16.61 11.91
C PHE A 91 1.62 -15.11 11.94
N ILE A 92 2.62 -14.68 12.69
CA ILE A 92 2.99 -13.27 12.79
C ILE A 92 3.98 -12.95 11.67
N VAL A 93 3.79 -11.81 11.01
CA VAL A 93 4.82 -11.21 10.15
C VAL A 93 5.79 -10.47 11.08
N PRO A 94 7.03 -10.98 11.28
CA PRO A 94 7.97 -10.40 12.24
C PRO A 94 8.46 -9.03 11.74
N ALA A 95 8.91 -8.17 12.66
CA ALA A 95 9.32 -6.81 12.34
C ALA A 95 10.47 -6.79 11.32
N GLU A 96 11.40 -7.72 11.45
CA GLU A 96 12.54 -7.87 10.54
C GLU A 96 12.09 -8.21 9.11
N ALA A 97 11.00 -8.96 8.94
CA ALA A 97 10.41 -9.23 7.63
C ALA A 97 9.63 -8.03 7.08
N ARG A 98 9.15 -7.12 7.94
CA ARG A 98 8.54 -5.86 7.50
C ARG A 98 9.60 -4.84 7.06
N ASP A 99 10.73 -4.84 7.75
CA ASP A 99 11.88 -4.00 7.45
C ASP A 99 12.71 -4.57 6.29
N PHE A 100 12.54 -5.86 5.98
CA PHE A 100 13.15 -6.50 4.82
C PHE A 100 12.77 -5.74 3.55
N LEU A 101 13.80 -5.17 2.88
CA LEU A 101 13.69 -4.32 1.69
C LEU A 101 12.93 -3.00 1.89
N GLY A 102 12.65 -2.61 3.14
CA GLY A 102 11.77 -1.50 3.46
C GLY A 102 10.39 -1.68 2.81
N ALA A 103 9.87 -2.91 2.70
CA ALA A 103 8.66 -3.17 1.93
C ALA A 103 7.39 -2.57 2.56
N PHE A 104 7.42 -2.17 3.84
CA PHE A 104 6.28 -1.63 4.55
C PHE A 104 6.42 -0.12 4.85
N GLN A 105 5.28 0.55 4.96
CA GLN A 105 5.16 1.93 5.44
C GLN A 105 4.00 1.99 6.43
N ASP A 106 4.26 2.47 7.64
CA ASP A 106 3.20 2.68 8.62
C ASP A 106 2.34 3.90 8.25
N VAL A 107 1.04 3.76 8.41
CA VAL A 107 0.05 4.83 8.29
C VAL A 107 -0.68 5.01 9.62
N PRO A 108 -0.93 6.25 10.04
CA PRO A 108 -1.58 6.51 11.32
C PRO A 108 -3.02 6.01 11.30
N CYS A 109 -3.48 5.47 12.44
CA CYS A 109 -4.90 5.25 12.65
C CYS A 109 -5.59 6.62 12.79
N ALA A 110 -6.71 6.80 12.10
CA ALA A 110 -7.56 7.97 12.32
C ALA A 110 -8.18 7.92 13.73
N ALA A 111 -8.37 9.09 14.33
CA ALA A 111 -9.07 9.25 15.61
C ALA A 111 -10.59 9.15 15.45
#